data_AF-A0A495TP44-F1
#
_entry.id   AF-A0A495TP44-F1
#
_cell.length_a   1.000
_cell.length_b   1.000
_cell.length_c   1.000
_cell.angle_alpha   90.00
_cell.angle_beta   90.00
_cell.angle_gamma   90.00
#
_symmetry.space_group_name_H-M   'P 1'
#
loop_
_entity.id
_entity.type
_entity.pdbx_description
1 polymer ?
#
loop_
_entity_poly.entity_id
_entity_poly.type
_entity_poly.pdbx_seq_one_letter_code
_entity_poly.pdbx_strand_id
1 'polypeptide(L)'
;MDIVYASLKRRWPGDAAEAVGAAEAAAAVDALWAHAEPADGLQHASAQPADDRIDFLLYLLSRDSSDSSGLSDSSGSSGSSGSPGSSGRPDRVDAVCRAHSLIARSHRTSPMLLRCYLPPEPPEATDCTDR
;
A
#
# COMPACT_ATOMS: atom_id res chain seq x y z
N MET A 1 -11.43 5.17 5.64
CA MET A 1 -10.36 5.55 4.71
C MET A 1 -9.05 5.14 5.34
N ASP A 2 -8.26 4.34 4.64
CA ASP A 2 -7.01 3.78 5.17
C ASP A 2 -5.81 4.49 4.54
N ILE A 3 -4.85 4.86 5.37
CA ILE A 3 -3.62 5.52 4.94
C ILE A 3 -2.48 4.56 5.17
N VAL A 4 -1.75 4.23 4.10
CA VAL A 4 -0.59 3.34 4.14
C VAL A 4 0.65 4.13 3.75
N TYR A 5 1.66 4.07 4.59
CA TYR A 5 3.00 4.56 4.30
C TYR A 5 3.86 3.40 3.80
N ALA A 6 4.59 3.63 2.72
CA ALA A 6 5.51 2.65 2.14
C ALA A 6 6.73 3.36 1.56
N SER A 7 7.86 2.67 1.47
CA SER A 7 9.08 3.25 0.90
C SER A 7 9.75 2.27 -0.05
N LEU A 8 10.34 2.78 -1.13
CA LEU A 8 11.19 2.01 -2.04
C LEU A 8 12.63 2.53 -2.00
N LYS A 9 13.58 1.63 -1.75
CA LYS A 9 15.01 1.95 -1.74
C LYS A 9 15.53 2.16 -3.16
N ARG A 10 16.33 3.21 -3.37
CA ARG A 10 17.02 3.46 -4.64
C ARG A 10 18.15 2.44 -4.81
N ARG A 11 18.28 1.92 -6.02
CA ARG A 11 19.42 1.05 -6.41
C ARG A 11 20.71 1.85 -6.58
N TRP A 12 20.60 3.10 -7.05
CA TRP A 12 21.72 4.02 -7.23
C TRP A 12 21.44 5.30 -6.43
N PRO A 13 22.03 5.46 -5.23
CA PRO A 13 22.04 6.76 -4.56
C PRO A 13 22.95 7.69 -5.36
N GLY A 14 22.36 8.58 -6.14
CA GLY A 14 23.10 9.47 -7.02
C GLY A 14 22.41 10.81 -7.11
N ASP A 15 23.02 11.81 -6.47
CA ASP A 15 22.83 13.26 -6.56
C ASP A 15 21.49 13.69 -7.18
N ALA A 16 20.39 13.32 -6.53
CA ALA A 16 19.08 13.80 -6.90
C ALA A 16 19.01 15.27 -6.46
N ALA A 17 19.53 16.17 -7.30
CA ALA A 17 19.24 17.59 -7.15
C ALA A 17 17.72 17.72 -6.92
N GLU A 18 17.29 18.47 -5.91
CA GLU A 18 15.89 18.58 -5.46
C GLU A 18 14.86 18.74 -6.61
N ALA A 19 15.24 19.43 -7.69
CA ALA A 19 14.43 19.60 -8.90
C ALA A 19 14.21 18.29 -9.71
N VAL A 20 15.17 17.38 -9.72
CA VAL A 20 15.05 16.02 -10.29
C VAL A 20 14.19 15.13 -9.40
N GLY A 21 14.29 15.30 -8.07
CA GLY A 21 13.50 14.55 -7.10
C GLY A 21 11.99 14.76 -7.25
N ALA A 22 11.54 16.01 -7.44
CA ALA A 22 10.11 16.30 -7.61
C ALA A 22 9.52 15.69 -8.90
N ALA A 23 10.26 15.74 -10.01
CA ALA A 23 9.86 15.12 -11.27
C ALA A 23 9.81 13.59 -11.17
N GLU A 24 10.79 13.01 -10.48
CA GLU A 24 10.81 11.58 -10.18
C GLU A 24 9.63 11.16 -9.30
N ALA A 25 9.29 11.96 -8.29
CA ALA A 25 8.15 11.70 -7.42
C ALA A 25 6.82 11.74 -8.18
N ALA A 26 6.64 12.73 -9.06
CA ALA A 26 5.47 12.78 -9.95
C ALA A 26 5.42 11.56 -10.87
N ALA A 27 6.53 11.17 -11.50
CA ALA A 27 6.59 10.00 -12.38
C ALA A 27 6.30 8.68 -11.62
N ALA A 28 6.73 8.58 -10.36
CA ALA A 28 6.44 7.44 -9.51
C ALA A 28 4.94 7.37 -9.14
N VAL A 29 4.31 8.51 -8.84
CA VAL A 29 2.86 8.61 -8.61
C VAL A 29 2.07 8.27 -9.88
N ASP A 30 2.52 8.75 -11.04
CA ASP A 30 1.91 8.42 -12.34
C ASP A 30 2.01 6.92 -12.63
N ALA A 31 3.16 6.29 -12.33
CA ALA A 31 3.34 4.85 -12.46
C ALA A 31 2.45 4.04 -11.50
N LEU A 32 2.16 4.56 -10.30
CA LEU A 32 1.18 3.93 -9.40
C LEU A 32 -0.22 4.00 -10.00
N TRP A 33 -0.66 5.18 -10.44
CA TRP A 33 -1.98 5.36 -11.04
C TRP A 33 -2.17 4.56 -12.33
N ALA A 34 -1.14 4.50 -13.19
CA ALA A 34 -1.19 3.75 -14.44
C ALA A 34 -1.39 2.23 -14.24
N HIS A 35 -1.10 1.71 -13.05
CA HIS A 35 -1.17 0.29 -12.73
C HIS A 35 -2.10 -0.02 -11.56
N ALA A 36 -2.85 0.98 -11.09
CA ALA A 36 -3.89 0.82 -10.09
C ALA A 36 -5.11 0.14 -10.71
N GLU A 37 -5.61 -0.90 -10.05
CA GLU A 37 -6.88 -1.52 -10.36
C GLU A 37 -7.96 -0.96 -9.44
N PRO A 38 -9.25 -0.95 -9.85
CA PRO A 38 -10.35 -0.57 -8.97
C PRO A 38 -10.37 -1.38 -7.66
N ALA A 39 -9.84 -2.61 -7.71
CA ALA A 39 -9.77 -3.48 -6.56
C ALA A 39 -8.76 -3.02 -5.50
N ASP A 40 -7.72 -2.28 -5.88
CA ASP A 40 -6.73 -1.74 -4.93
C ASP A 40 -7.36 -0.63 -4.06
N GLY A 41 -8.37 0.07 -4.61
CA GLY A 41 -9.10 1.12 -3.90
C GLY A 41 -8.31 2.42 -3.76
N LEU A 42 -7.31 2.68 -4.61
CA LEU A 42 -6.51 3.91 -4.57
C LEU A 42 -7.38 5.15 -4.84
N GLN A 43 -7.42 6.07 -3.87
CA GLN A 43 -8.07 7.38 -4.02
C GLN A 43 -7.07 8.50 -4.24
N HIS A 44 -5.95 8.45 -3.53
CA HIS A 44 -4.90 9.44 -3.63
C HIS A 44 -3.53 8.81 -3.38
N ALA A 45 -2.51 9.35 -4.02
CA ALA A 45 -1.13 8.96 -3.82
C ALA A 45 -0.27 10.21 -3.86
N SER A 46 0.64 10.32 -2.91
CA SER A 46 1.74 11.27 -3.00
C SER A 46 3.06 10.52 -2.83
N ALA A 47 4.12 11.11 -3.37
CA ALA A 47 5.47 10.61 -3.20
C ALA A 47 6.38 11.74 -2.75
N GLN A 48 7.31 11.41 -1.87
CA GLN A 48 8.34 12.30 -1.39
C GLN A 48 9.71 11.67 -1.69
N PRO A 49 10.53 12.30 -2.53
CA PRO A 49 11.87 11.81 -2.79
C PRO A 49 12.73 12.01 -1.53
N ALA A 50 13.57 11.03 -1.24
CA ALA A 50 14.64 11.12 -0.25
C ALA A 50 15.97 10.67 -0.89
N ASP A 51 17.09 10.94 -0.22
CA ASP A 51 18.43 10.69 -0.77
C ASP A 51 18.64 9.25 -1.25
N ASP A 52 18.16 8.27 -0.48
CA ASP A 52 18.37 6.85 -0.71
C ASP A 52 17.08 6.08 -1.07
N ARG A 53 15.93 6.76 -1.14
CA ARG A 53 14.63 6.13 -1.31
C ARG A 53 13.58 7.09 -1.86
N ILE A 54 12.39 6.56 -2.11
CA ILE A 54 11.17 7.35 -2.32
C ILE A 54 10.12 6.85 -1.35
N ASP A 55 9.51 7.78 -0.65
CA ASP A 55 8.47 7.52 0.34
C ASP A 55 7.10 7.79 -0.29
N PHE A 56 6.17 6.86 -0.15
CA PHE A 56 4.81 6.96 -0.67
C PHE A 56 3.82 7.09 0.48
N LEU A 57 2.82 7.96 0.27
CA LEU A 57 1.64 8.03 1.11
C LEU A 57 0.42 7.68 0.26
N LEU A 58 -0.14 6.50 0.53
CA LEU A 58 -1.26 5.94 -0.21
C LEU A 58 -2.53 6.08 0.60
N TYR A 59 -3.55 6.64 -0.03
CA TYR A 59 -4.89 6.81 0.52
C TYR A 59 -5.79 5.80 -0.18
N LEU A 60 -6.22 4.77 0.56
CA LEU A 60 -7.02 3.65 0.07
C LEU A 60 -8.43 3.66 0.65
N LEU A 61 -9.43 3.41 -0.20
CA LEU A 61 -10.79 3.12 0.22
C LEU A 61 -10.79 1.99 1.24
N SER A 62 -11.44 2.23 2.38
CA SER A 62 -11.76 1.14 3.29
C SER A 62 -12.79 0.26 2.61
N ARG A 63 -12.43 -1.00 2.39
CA ARG A 63 -13.43 -2.00 2.01
C ARG A 63 -14.15 -2.39 3.28
N ASP A 64 -15.42 -2.01 3.38
CA ASP A 64 -16.31 -2.81 4.21
C ASP A 64 -16.24 -4.24 3.67
N SER A 65 -16.13 -5.23 4.55
CA SER A 65 -16.15 -6.66 4.19
C SER A 65 -17.42 -7.11 3.44
N SER A 66 -18.32 -6.17 3.12
CA SER A 66 -19.65 -6.32 2.52
C SER A 66 -19.67 -6.90 1.10
N ASP A 67 -18.55 -6.94 0.38
CA ASP A 67 -18.49 -7.70 -0.89
C ASP A 67 -18.22 -9.20 -0.69
N SER A 68 -17.89 -9.64 0.54
CA SER A 68 -17.71 -11.06 0.83
C SER A 68 -19.01 -11.78 1.24
N SER A 69 -20.09 -11.05 1.53
CA SER A 69 -21.37 -11.62 1.98
C SER A 69 -22.47 -11.60 0.92
N GLY A 70 -22.11 -11.53 -0.37
CA GLY A 70 -23.07 -11.57 -1.47
C GLY A 70 -23.72 -12.94 -1.72
N LEU A 71 -23.26 -14.02 -1.10
CA LEU A 71 -23.87 -15.34 -1.23
C LEU A 71 -23.61 -16.21 0.01
N SER A 72 -24.35 -15.99 1.10
CA SER A 72 -24.56 -17.02 2.13
C SER A 72 -25.97 -16.88 2.66
N ASP A 73 -26.82 -17.69 2.02
CA ASP A 73 -28.02 -18.28 2.57
C ASP A 73 -27.99 -18.41 4.11
N SER A 74 -29.05 -17.88 4.72
CA SER A 74 -29.75 -18.27 5.93
C SER A 74 -29.03 -19.01 7.09
N SER A 75 -29.34 -18.49 8.28
CA SER A 75 -29.53 -19.22 9.56
C SER A 75 -28.33 -19.35 10.50
N GLY A 76 -28.46 -18.70 11.67
CA GLY A 76 -27.74 -19.15 12.88
C GLY A 76 -27.34 -18.04 13.84
N SER A 77 -28.30 -17.55 14.64
CA SER A 77 -27.98 -16.83 15.88
C SER A 77 -27.21 -17.74 16.84
N SER A 78 -26.02 -17.33 17.24
CA SER A 78 -25.43 -17.76 18.52
C SER A 78 -24.40 -16.74 18.96
N GLY A 79 -24.67 -16.13 20.11
CA GLY A 79 -23.81 -15.11 20.71
C GLY A 79 -22.41 -15.64 20.99
N SER A 80 -21.43 -14.76 20.87
CA SER A 80 -20.12 -14.96 21.46
C SER A 80 -19.63 -13.63 22.02
N SER A 81 -19.64 -13.57 23.34
CA SER A 81 -18.92 -12.60 24.14
C SER A 81 -17.42 -12.79 23.87
N GLY A 82 -16.83 -11.89 23.09
CA GLY A 82 -15.39 -11.83 22.85
C GLY A 82 -14.88 -10.45 23.23
N SER A 83 -14.01 -10.41 24.23
CA SER A 83 -13.34 -9.23 24.80
C SER A 83 -12.73 -8.27 23.75
N PRO A 84 -12.61 -6.97 24.04
CA PRO A 84 -11.89 -6.02 23.19
C PRO A 84 -10.37 -6.20 23.34
N GLY A 85 -9.85 -7.31 22.82
CA GLY A 85 -8.42 -7.54 22.67
C GLY A 85 -7.92 -6.94 21.36
N SER A 86 -6.97 -6.02 21.47
CA SER A 86 -6.07 -5.52 20.41
C SER A 86 -6.72 -5.21 19.06
N SER A 87 -7.08 -3.93 18.91
CA SER A 87 -7.76 -3.31 17.76
C SER A 87 -6.87 -3.19 16.51
N GLY A 88 -6.19 -4.28 16.14
CA GLY A 88 -5.62 -4.47 14.82
C GLY A 88 -6.76 -4.67 13.84
N ARG A 89 -7.40 -3.57 13.46
CA ARG A 89 -8.51 -3.51 12.50
C ARG A 89 -8.17 -4.34 11.24
N PRO A 90 -8.87 -5.44 10.96
CA PRO A 90 -8.54 -6.34 9.83
C PRO A 90 -8.59 -5.62 8.48
N ASP A 91 -9.37 -4.53 8.39
CA ASP A 91 -9.40 -3.59 7.27
C ASP A 91 -8.03 -2.95 6.98
N ARG A 92 -7.26 -2.63 8.01
CA ARG A 92 -5.92 -2.04 7.85
C ARG A 92 -4.92 -3.05 7.29
N VAL A 93 -4.95 -4.30 7.75
CA VAL A 93 -4.08 -5.37 7.23
C VAL A 93 -4.38 -5.62 5.75
N ASP A 94 -5.67 -5.66 5.39
CA ASP A 94 -6.08 -5.76 3.99
C ASP A 94 -5.58 -4.55 3.18
N ALA A 95 -5.67 -3.33 3.72
CA ALA A 95 -5.16 -2.13 3.06
C ALA A 95 -3.64 -2.18 2.81
N VAL A 96 -2.86 -2.69 3.77
CA VAL A 96 -1.41 -2.90 3.60
C VAL A 96 -1.13 -3.94 2.51
N CYS A 97 -1.87 -5.05 2.48
CA CYS A 97 -1.73 -6.06 1.43
C CYS A 97 -2.06 -5.51 0.04
N ARG A 98 -3.12 -4.70 -0.09
CA ARG A 98 -3.48 -4.03 -1.35
C ARG A 98 -2.42 -3.01 -1.76
N ALA A 99 -1.97 -2.16 -0.84
CA ALA A 99 -0.88 -1.21 -1.10
C ALA A 99 0.37 -1.91 -1.62
N HIS A 100 0.80 -2.97 -0.93
CA HIS A 100 1.98 -3.73 -1.32
C HIS A 100 1.79 -4.39 -2.69
N SER A 101 0.61 -4.96 -2.97
CA SER A 101 0.32 -5.59 -4.26
C SER A 101 0.37 -4.58 -5.40
N LEU A 102 -0.19 -3.38 -5.19
CA LEU A 102 -0.10 -2.27 -6.12
C LEU A 102 1.36 -1.85 -6.36
N ILE A 103 2.13 -1.57 -5.30
CA ILE A 103 3.53 -1.15 -5.43
C ILE A 103 4.36 -2.22 -6.14
N ALA A 104 4.17 -3.50 -5.79
CA ALA A 104 4.88 -4.61 -6.43
C ALA A 104 4.50 -4.76 -7.91
N ARG A 105 3.23 -4.55 -8.26
CA ARG A 105 2.77 -4.54 -9.65
C ARG A 105 3.41 -3.39 -10.41
N SER A 106 3.28 -2.16 -9.91
CA SER A 106 3.88 -0.96 -10.52
C SER A 106 5.39 -1.07 -10.67
N HIS A 107 6.09 -1.62 -9.67
CA HIS A 107 7.53 -1.85 -9.73
C HIS A 107 7.92 -2.79 -10.88
N ARG A 108 7.15 -3.85 -11.11
CA ARG A 108 7.43 -4.84 -12.17
C ARG A 108 7.08 -4.31 -13.56
N THR A 109 6.03 -3.51 -13.69
CA THR A 109 5.51 -3.07 -14.99
C THR A 109 6.04 -1.72 -15.45
N SER A 110 6.47 -0.85 -14.53
CA SER A 110 7.05 0.45 -14.86
C SER A 110 8.57 0.33 -15.03
N PRO A 111 9.12 0.60 -16.23
CA PRO A 111 10.57 0.56 -16.46
C PRO A 111 11.36 1.52 -15.56
N MET A 112 10.75 2.66 -15.20
CA MET A 112 11.37 3.66 -14.33
C MET A 112 11.51 3.13 -12.90
N LEU A 113 10.43 2.58 -12.32
CA LEU A 113 10.48 1.99 -10.98
C LEU A 113 11.40 0.77 -10.94
N LEU A 114 11.29 -0.13 -11.92
CA LEU A 114 12.10 -1.34 -12.02
C LEU A 114 13.60 -1.03 -12.07
N ARG A 115 13.97 -0.02 -12.86
CA ARG A 115 15.36 0.35 -13.11
C ARG A 115 15.95 1.21 -12.01
N CYS A 116 15.19 2.05 -11.32
CA CYS A 116 15.75 2.96 -10.31
C CYS A 116 15.66 2.41 -8.89
N TYR A 117 14.70 1.52 -8.60
CA TYR A 117 14.36 1.09 -7.25
C TYR A 117 14.53 -0.42 -7.03
N LEU A 118 14.86 -0.79 -5.80
CA LEU A 118 14.83 -2.17 -5.34
C LEU A 118 13.38 -2.64 -5.23
N PRO A 119 13.12 -3.97 -5.36
CA PRO A 119 11.79 -4.51 -5.11
C PRO A 119 11.25 -4.05 -3.75
N PRO A 120 9.94 -3.78 -3.62
CA PRO A 120 9.36 -3.51 -2.31
C PRO A 120 9.68 -4.67 -1.37
N GLU A 121 10.21 -4.36 -0.21
CA GLU A 121 10.33 -5.34 0.86
C GLU A 121 8.92 -5.82 1.21
N PRO A 122 8.76 -7.14 1.49
CA PRO A 122 7.49 -7.62 2.02
C PRO A 122 7.13 -6.75 3.22
N PRO A 123 5.86 -6.37 3.40
CA PRO A 123 5.48 -5.49 4.49
C PRO A 123 5.91 -6.21 5.76
N GLU A 124 6.96 -5.70 6.40
CA GLU A 124 7.40 -6.26 7.67
C GLU A 124 6.15 -6.24 8.54
N ALA A 125 5.82 -7.39 9.11
CA ALA A 125 4.69 -7.52 9.99
C ALA A 125 5.02 -6.83 11.33
N THR A 126 5.39 -5.55 11.27
CA THR A 126 5.42 -4.65 12.40
C THR A 126 3.97 -4.64 12.92
N ASP A 127 3.78 -5.35 14.04
CA ASP A 127 2.54 -5.56 14.80
C ASP A 127 1.75 -6.86 14.56
N CYS A 128 2.34 -7.97 14.08
CA CYS A 128 1.70 -9.31 14.26
C CYS A 128 2.30 -10.15 15.42
N THR A 129 3.36 -9.66 16.05
CA THR A 129 4.01 -10.29 17.21
C THR A 129 4.61 -9.25 18.14
N ASP A 130 3.79 -8.61 18.99
CA ASP A 130 4.05 -8.30 20.42
C ASP A 130 2.91 -7.41 20.97
N ARG A 131 1.82 -8.03 21.44
CA ARG A 131 1.28 -7.93 22.82
C ARG A 131 -0.10 -8.57 22.96
#